data_AF-A0A7X9BSZ5-F1
#
_entry.id   AF-A0A7X9BSZ5-F1
#
_cell.length_a   1.000
_cell.length_b   1.000
_cell.length_c   1.000
_cell.angle_alpha   90.00
_cell.angle_beta   90.00
_cell.angle_gamma   90.00
#
_symmetry.space_group_name_H-M   'P 1'
#
loop_
_entity.id
_entity.type
_entity.pdbx_description
1 polymer ?
#
loop_
_entity_poly.entity_id
_entity_poly.type
_entity_poly.pdbx_seq_one_letter_code
_entity_poly.pdbx_strand_id
1 'polypeptide(L)'
;MLTQAPRGTKDILPEEIYQWNFVEKEFSELCKRFGYKEIRIPVFEHTELFQRGVGDTTDIVQKEMYTFDDKGGRSITLRPEGTAGVVRSFIEHGMSSLPQPVKLFYQISAYRYEKVQKGRYREFHQFGVELLGAKDPSADAEVISILALYFDKLGIKNLDLNINSIGCPECRRAYNELLKNYLKDKIDGMCDTCKERFDRNPMRIIDCKDEKCQSVVKDAPALLDHICADCKEHFESVLEKLNSIGIPFNIDKGIVRGLDYYTRTVFEFVSKNIGSQGTVCGGGRYDGLVEECGGAPTPGIGFALGVERLLLEIRSQGIEIPKPEAPDIYIGSIGNKAGLVCEKLAWQLRGQNITCIKDIMGRSIKAQMKYADKIGAKYVLILGDNEVESNKAQLKDMRTGDTKDINLDTLIDRLVKNKA
;
A
#
# COMPACT_ATOMS: atom_id res chain seq x y z
N MET A 1 23.89 -8.88 -15.16
CA MET A 1 23.52 -7.99 -14.05
C MET A 1 23.09 -6.61 -14.54
N LEU A 2 23.79 -5.95 -15.46
CA LEU A 2 23.42 -4.60 -15.94
C LEU A 2 21.97 -4.44 -16.41
N THR A 3 21.39 -5.47 -17.04
CA THR A 3 20.08 -5.42 -17.71
C THR A 3 18.96 -6.16 -16.97
N GLN A 4 19.19 -6.54 -15.71
CA GLN A 4 18.20 -7.25 -14.91
C GLN A 4 17.92 -6.49 -13.62
N ALA A 5 16.64 -6.35 -13.27
CA ALA A 5 16.25 -5.78 -11.99
C ALA A 5 16.89 -6.57 -10.83
N PRO A 6 17.37 -5.91 -9.76
CA PRO A 6 17.88 -6.58 -8.58
C PRO A 6 16.88 -7.60 -8.03
N ARG A 7 17.39 -8.74 -7.54
CA ARG A 7 16.52 -9.77 -6.93
C ARG A 7 15.70 -9.16 -5.80
N GLY A 8 14.38 -9.36 -5.87
CA GLY A 8 13.41 -8.83 -4.91
C GLY A 8 12.87 -7.44 -5.26
N THR A 9 13.20 -6.91 -6.43
CA THR A 9 12.58 -5.72 -7.04
C THR A 9 11.87 -6.14 -8.32
N LYS A 10 10.95 -5.32 -8.83
CA LYS A 10 10.26 -5.56 -10.10
C LYS A 10 9.81 -4.25 -10.74
N ASP A 11 9.84 -4.20 -12.07
CA ASP A 11 9.16 -3.15 -12.82
C ASP A 11 7.65 -3.42 -12.82
N ILE A 12 6.85 -2.39 -12.60
CA ILE A 12 5.39 -2.46 -12.76
C ILE A 12 5.06 -1.91 -14.15
N LEU A 13 4.67 -2.81 -15.05
CA LEU A 13 4.51 -2.52 -16.48
C LEU A 13 3.11 -1.97 -16.81
N PRO A 14 2.89 -1.39 -18.01
CA PRO A 14 1.60 -0.86 -18.44
C PRO A 14 0.41 -1.84 -18.30
N GLU A 15 0.68 -3.14 -18.47
CA GLU A 15 -0.32 -4.21 -18.33
C GLU A 15 -0.75 -4.47 -16.87
N GLU A 16 0.00 -3.96 -15.89
CA GLU A 16 -0.31 -4.11 -14.47
C GLU A 16 -0.61 -2.77 -13.78
N ILE A 17 0.05 -1.67 -14.18
CA ILE A 17 0.02 -0.38 -13.46
C ILE A 17 -1.38 0.21 -13.30
N TYR A 18 -2.31 -0.09 -14.21
CA TYR A 18 -3.69 0.39 -14.07
C TYR A 18 -4.37 -0.17 -12.80
N GLN A 19 -4.00 -1.38 -12.36
CA GLN A 19 -4.51 -1.98 -11.14
C GLN A 19 -4.01 -1.23 -9.92
N TRP A 20 -2.75 -0.78 -9.96
CA TRP A 20 -2.12 0.05 -8.94
C TRP A 20 -2.81 1.40 -8.83
N ASN A 21 -2.93 2.12 -9.95
CA ASN A 21 -3.62 3.40 -10.00
C ASN A 21 -5.05 3.33 -9.47
N PHE A 22 -5.76 2.22 -9.74
CA PHE A 22 -7.10 2.00 -9.22
C PHE A 22 -7.11 1.88 -7.69
N VAL A 23 -6.33 0.96 -7.12
CA VAL A 23 -6.29 0.79 -5.65
C VAL A 23 -5.75 2.04 -4.95
N GLU A 24 -4.76 2.72 -5.52
CA GLU A 24 -4.22 3.97 -5.00
C GLU A 24 -5.28 5.07 -4.93
N LYS A 25 -6.06 5.23 -6.01
CA LYS A 25 -7.13 6.21 -6.09
C LYS A 25 -8.22 5.93 -5.06
N GLU A 26 -8.72 4.70 -5.01
CA GLU A 26 -9.78 4.29 -4.08
C GLU A 26 -9.36 4.49 -2.61
N PHE A 27 -8.09 4.20 -2.29
CA PHE A 27 -7.54 4.42 -0.95
C PHE A 27 -7.48 5.92 -0.60
N SER A 28 -6.96 6.76 -1.51
CA SER A 28 -6.84 8.21 -1.31
C SER A 28 -8.21 8.87 -1.14
N GLU A 29 -9.18 8.49 -1.97
CA GLU A 29 -10.55 9.01 -1.89
C GLU A 29 -11.24 8.62 -0.58
N LEU A 30 -11.05 7.37 -0.12
CA LEU A 30 -11.55 6.94 1.18
C LEU A 30 -10.90 7.70 2.35
N CYS A 31 -9.58 7.85 2.36
CA CYS A 31 -8.87 8.59 3.41
C CYS A 31 -9.37 10.04 3.52
N LYS A 32 -9.60 10.71 2.37
CA LYS A 32 -10.14 12.08 2.34
C LYS A 32 -11.55 12.18 2.94
N ARG A 33 -12.39 11.15 2.80
CA ARG A 33 -13.72 11.11 3.45
C ARG A 33 -13.65 11.03 4.97
N PHE A 34 -12.56 10.48 5.52
CA PHE A 34 -12.27 10.45 6.96
C PHE A 34 -11.50 11.69 7.47
N GLY A 35 -11.22 12.65 6.58
CA GLY A 35 -10.48 13.87 6.92
C GLY A 35 -8.96 13.69 6.99
N TYR A 36 -8.43 12.55 6.54
CA TYR A 36 -6.98 12.32 6.46
C TYR A 36 -6.39 13.12 5.29
N LYS A 37 -5.19 13.68 5.51
CA LYS A 37 -4.44 14.44 4.50
C LYS A 37 -3.20 13.66 4.04
N GLU A 38 -2.86 13.77 2.76
CA GLU A 38 -1.69 13.08 2.21
C GLU A 38 -0.40 13.68 2.77
N ILE A 39 0.55 12.83 3.15
CA ILE A 39 1.93 13.19 3.46
C ILE A 39 2.90 12.39 2.59
N ARG A 40 3.99 13.03 2.17
CA ARG A 40 5.10 12.40 1.46
C ARG A 40 6.39 12.58 2.25
N ILE A 41 6.94 11.46 2.70
CA ILE A 41 8.21 11.42 3.43
C ILE A 41 9.37 11.05 2.48
N PRO A 42 10.62 11.47 2.78
CA PRO A 42 11.82 11.06 2.08
C PRO A 42 11.98 9.54 1.98
N VAL A 43 12.70 9.08 0.95
CA VAL A 43 12.99 7.65 0.74
C VAL A 43 13.99 7.11 1.74
N PHE A 44 14.95 7.93 2.15
CA PHE A 44 15.92 7.61 3.19
C PHE A 44 15.83 8.61 4.32
N GLU A 45 16.15 8.14 5.52
CA GLU A 45 16.22 8.94 6.76
C GLU A 45 17.56 8.63 7.44
N HIS A 46 17.89 9.41 8.46
CA HIS A 46 18.99 9.05 9.36
C HIS A 46 18.74 7.68 9.99
N THR A 47 19.74 6.80 9.97
CA THR A 47 19.62 5.41 10.46
C THR A 47 19.08 5.33 11.88
N GLU A 48 19.48 6.28 12.73
CA GLU A 48 19.08 6.39 14.13
C GLU A 48 17.56 6.57 14.33
N LEU A 49 16.84 7.13 13.35
CA LEU A 49 15.38 7.21 13.39
C LEU A 49 14.75 5.81 13.48
N PHE A 50 15.21 4.87 12.65
CA PHE A 50 14.66 3.52 12.63
C PHE A 50 15.20 2.67 13.78
N GLN A 51 16.46 2.85 14.18
CA GLN A 51 17.01 2.15 15.35
C GLN A 51 16.22 2.46 16.63
N ARG A 52 15.89 3.74 16.84
CA ARG A 52 15.09 4.17 18.00
C ARG A 52 13.61 3.89 17.82
N GLY A 53 13.06 4.22 16.65
CA GLY A 53 11.63 4.11 16.41
C GLY A 53 11.15 2.67 16.30
N VAL A 54 11.76 1.84 15.45
CA VAL A 54 11.31 0.47 15.16
C VAL A 54 11.64 -0.50 16.31
N GLY A 55 12.77 -0.25 16.98
CA GLY A 55 13.31 -1.05 18.09
C GLY A 55 14.54 -1.88 17.67
N ASP A 56 15.60 -1.82 18.49
CA ASP A 56 16.88 -2.49 18.27
C ASP A 56 16.81 -4.03 18.39
N THR A 57 15.71 -4.56 18.96
CA THR A 57 15.48 -6.00 19.08
C THR A 57 14.75 -6.61 17.89
N THR A 58 14.31 -5.78 16.93
CA THR A 58 13.53 -6.25 15.78
C THR A 58 14.42 -6.87 14.70
N ASP A 59 13.91 -7.91 14.03
CA ASP A 59 14.60 -8.51 12.88
C ASP A 59 14.85 -7.44 11.78
N ILE A 60 13.92 -6.47 11.65
CA ILE A 60 14.05 -5.34 10.72
C ILE A 60 15.34 -4.55 11.00
N VAL A 61 15.51 -4.02 12.21
CA VAL A 61 16.68 -3.20 12.57
C VAL A 61 17.96 -4.03 12.56
N GLN A 62 17.91 -5.29 13.00
CA GLN A 62 19.11 -6.11 13.13
C GLN A 62 19.64 -6.65 11.80
N LYS A 63 18.76 -6.97 10.85
CA LYS A 63 19.13 -7.79 9.68
C LYS A 63 18.57 -7.31 8.35
N GLU A 64 17.53 -6.47 8.34
CA GLU A 64 16.79 -6.18 7.11
C GLU A 64 16.92 -4.74 6.60
N MET A 65 17.55 -3.82 7.32
CA MET A 65 17.71 -2.44 6.85
C MET A 65 18.75 -2.32 5.73
N TYR A 66 18.41 -1.55 4.69
CA TYR A 66 19.37 -1.09 3.68
C TYR A 66 20.04 0.20 4.17
N THR A 67 21.17 0.05 4.86
CA THR A 67 21.94 1.15 5.46
C THR A 67 23.24 1.39 4.69
N PHE A 68 23.57 2.66 4.47
CA PHE A 68 24.81 3.07 3.81
C PHE A 68 25.22 4.47 4.29
N ASP A 69 26.49 4.81 4.12
CA ASP A 69 26.98 6.16 4.37
C ASP A 69 26.73 7.04 3.15
N ASP A 70 26.21 8.23 3.38
CA ASP A 70 26.14 9.26 2.35
C ASP A 70 27.54 9.81 2.01
N LYS A 71 27.63 10.69 1.01
CA LYS A 71 28.91 11.29 0.61
C LYS A 71 29.54 12.20 1.68
N GLY A 72 28.80 12.55 2.73
CA GLY A 72 29.28 13.27 3.90
C GLY A 72 29.66 12.37 5.08
N GLY A 73 29.60 11.04 4.91
CA GLY A 73 29.91 10.07 5.98
C GLY A 73 28.79 9.91 7.02
N ARG A 74 27.56 10.38 6.73
CA ARG A 74 26.41 10.19 7.62
C ARG A 74 25.72 8.88 7.30
N SER A 75 25.41 8.09 8.32
CA SER A 75 24.66 6.85 8.17
C SER A 75 23.19 7.15 7.84
N ILE A 76 22.74 6.67 6.69
CA ILE A 76 21.35 6.78 6.23
C ILE A 76 20.80 5.40 5.86
N THR A 77 19.48 5.27 5.98
CA THR A 77 18.78 4.01 5.73
C THR A 77 17.61 4.26 4.78
N LEU A 78 17.45 3.41 3.76
CA LEU A 78 16.20 3.38 2.99
C LEU A 78 15.06 2.97 3.91
N ARG A 79 13.96 3.74 3.94
CA ARG A 79 12.88 3.53 4.89
C ARG A 79 12.32 2.09 4.81
N PRO A 80 12.33 1.32 5.91
CA PRO A 80 11.75 -0.02 5.94
C PRO A 80 10.24 0.00 6.22
N GLU A 81 9.68 1.14 6.61
CA GLU A 81 8.28 1.37 6.94
C GLU A 81 7.97 2.89 6.94
N GLY A 82 6.70 3.27 7.12
CA GLY A 82 6.26 4.67 7.00
C GLY A 82 6.05 5.44 8.31
N THR A 83 5.71 4.76 9.40
CA THR A 83 5.29 5.33 10.69
C THR A 83 6.36 6.25 11.28
N ALA A 84 7.61 5.78 11.41
CA ALA A 84 8.69 6.55 12.02
C ALA A 84 9.02 7.80 11.19
N GLY A 85 8.93 7.72 9.86
CA GLY A 85 9.10 8.87 8.98
C GLY A 85 7.98 9.90 9.16
N VAL A 86 6.72 9.46 9.32
CA VAL A 86 5.59 10.34 9.62
C VAL A 86 5.76 10.98 11.00
N VAL A 87 6.16 10.22 12.02
CA VAL A 87 6.43 10.73 13.37
C VAL A 87 7.57 11.76 13.35
N ARG A 88 8.67 11.50 12.64
CA ARG A 88 9.76 12.47 12.46
C ARG A 88 9.24 13.76 11.84
N SER A 89 8.44 13.67 10.78
CA SER A 89 7.86 14.84 10.13
C SER A 89 6.88 15.60 11.04
N PHE A 90 6.08 14.89 11.84
CA PHE A 90 5.18 15.47 12.85
C PHE A 90 5.96 16.31 13.88
N ILE A 91 7.11 15.80 14.34
CA ILE A 91 8.00 16.50 15.27
C ILE A 91 8.67 17.70 14.59
N GLU A 92 9.33 17.47 13.45
CA GLU A 92 10.11 18.49 12.73
C GLU A 92 9.27 19.72 12.35
N HIS A 93 8.01 19.53 11.97
CA HIS A 93 7.12 20.60 11.56
C HIS A 93 6.20 21.10 12.69
N GLY A 94 6.45 20.70 13.93
CA GLY A 94 5.69 21.18 15.09
C GLY A 94 4.19 20.90 14.98
N MET A 95 3.81 19.77 14.38
CA MET A 95 2.40 19.45 14.08
C MET A 95 1.55 19.23 15.34
N SER A 96 2.18 19.05 16.51
CA SER A 96 1.51 19.08 17.82
C SER A 96 0.82 20.41 18.13
N SER A 97 1.21 21.50 17.47
CA SER A 97 0.57 22.82 17.59
C SER A 97 -0.66 23.01 16.68
N LEU A 98 -0.90 22.07 15.74
CA LEU A 98 -2.06 22.11 14.85
C LEU A 98 -3.34 21.67 15.57
N PRO A 99 -4.54 21.91 14.99
CA PRO A 99 -5.76 21.30 15.48
C PRO A 99 -5.64 19.78 15.55
N GLN A 100 -5.92 19.21 16.72
CA GLN A 100 -5.81 17.79 17.00
C GLN A 100 -7.16 17.05 16.79
N PRO A 101 -7.13 15.75 16.46
CA PRO A 101 -5.96 14.96 16.09
C PRO A 101 -5.44 15.28 14.69
N VAL A 102 -4.14 15.05 14.47
CA VAL A 102 -3.51 15.12 13.15
C VAL A 102 -3.71 13.77 12.45
N LYS A 103 -4.40 13.80 11.29
CA LYS A 103 -4.75 12.62 10.49
C LYS A 103 -4.01 12.64 9.17
N LEU A 104 -3.07 11.72 8.98
CA LEU A 104 -2.18 11.66 7.82
C LEU A 104 -2.26 10.31 7.12
N PHE A 105 -2.22 10.28 5.79
CA PHE A 105 -2.07 9.04 5.03
C PHE A 105 -0.92 9.14 4.04
N TYR A 106 -0.34 8.00 3.68
CA TYR A 106 0.76 7.92 2.74
C TYR A 106 0.61 6.74 1.78
N GLN A 107 1.26 6.87 0.63
CA GLN A 107 1.44 5.81 -0.37
C GLN A 107 2.92 5.82 -0.78
N ILE A 108 3.69 4.84 -0.29
CA ILE A 108 5.14 4.85 -0.37
C ILE A 108 5.70 3.52 -0.84
N SER A 109 6.89 3.54 -1.43
CA SER A 109 7.78 2.38 -1.44
C SER A 109 8.45 2.20 -0.07
N ALA A 110 8.78 0.97 0.29
CA ALA A 110 9.54 0.61 1.49
C ALA A 110 10.52 -0.52 1.16
N TYR A 111 11.59 -0.61 1.95
CA TYR A 111 12.76 -1.42 1.62
C TYR A 111 13.18 -2.31 2.78
N ARG A 112 13.18 -3.64 2.57
CA ARG A 112 13.62 -4.63 3.58
C ARG A 112 14.43 -5.72 2.93
N TYR A 113 15.59 -6.06 3.47
CA TYR A 113 16.44 -7.17 3.03
C TYR A 113 15.87 -8.52 3.47
N GLU A 114 14.60 -8.77 3.14
CA GLU A 114 13.89 -9.99 3.51
C GLU A 114 14.16 -11.12 2.50
N LYS A 115 13.85 -12.35 2.91
CA LYS A 115 13.82 -13.50 2.01
C LYS A 115 12.66 -13.35 1.03
N VAL A 116 13.00 -13.17 -0.25
CA VAL A 116 12.02 -12.99 -1.33
C VAL A 116 11.11 -14.22 -1.45
N GLN A 117 9.80 -13.96 -1.45
CA GLN A 117 8.75 -14.96 -1.66
C GLN A 117 7.48 -14.30 -2.21
N LYS A 118 6.45 -15.06 -2.54
CA LYS A 118 5.21 -14.51 -3.12
C LYS A 118 4.59 -13.48 -2.16
N GLY A 119 4.47 -12.23 -2.59
CA GLY A 119 3.95 -11.13 -1.78
C GLY A 119 4.94 -10.58 -0.73
N ARG A 120 6.22 -10.97 -0.77
CA ARG A 120 7.30 -10.35 0.01
C ARG A 120 8.49 -10.04 -0.89
N TYR A 121 8.74 -8.75 -1.02
CA TYR A 121 9.76 -8.19 -1.89
C TYR A 121 10.75 -7.38 -1.06
N ARG A 122 11.88 -7.05 -1.67
CA ARG A 122 12.92 -6.23 -1.04
C ARG A 122 12.65 -4.74 -1.23
N GLU A 123 12.06 -4.38 -2.35
CA GLU A 123 11.31 -3.14 -2.54
C GLU A 123 9.84 -3.53 -2.67
N PHE A 124 9.00 -2.96 -1.83
CA PHE A 124 7.55 -3.19 -1.82
C PHE A 124 6.82 -1.88 -1.56
N HIS A 125 5.50 -1.87 -1.71
CA HIS A 125 4.71 -0.65 -1.56
C HIS A 125 3.74 -0.77 -0.39
N GLN A 126 3.58 0.34 0.33
CA GLN A 126 2.70 0.44 1.47
C GLN A 126 1.73 1.61 1.32
N PHE A 127 0.47 1.33 1.61
CA PHE A 127 -0.50 2.34 1.98
C PHE A 127 -0.59 2.37 3.49
N GLY A 128 -0.64 3.54 4.10
CA GLY A 128 -0.80 3.64 5.55
C GLY A 128 -1.50 4.92 5.96
N VAL A 129 -1.99 4.89 7.19
CA VAL A 129 -2.60 6.04 7.86
C VAL A 129 -2.03 6.16 9.25
N GLU A 130 -1.87 7.38 9.72
CA GLU A 130 -1.41 7.72 11.07
C GLU A 130 -2.35 8.76 11.67
N LEU A 131 -2.91 8.47 12.84
CA LEU A 131 -3.72 9.37 13.65
C LEU A 131 -2.94 9.68 14.92
N LEU A 132 -2.46 10.92 15.03
CA LEU A 132 -1.63 11.41 16.12
C LEU A 132 -2.42 12.42 16.98
N GLY A 133 -2.31 12.30 18.29
CA GLY A 133 -2.90 13.24 19.26
C GLY A 133 -4.24 12.84 19.87
N ALA A 134 -4.79 11.65 19.56
CA ALA A 134 -6.01 11.13 20.21
C ALA A 134 -5.76 9.87 21.05
N LYS A 135 -6.06 9.97 22.34
CA LYS A 135 -6.02 8.86 23.30
C LYS A 135 -7.30 8.01 23.37
N ASP A 136 -8.41 8.56 22.86
CA ASP A 136 -9.73 7.93 22.95
C ASP A 136 -9.79 6.62 22.12
N PRO A 137 -10.39 5.53 22.62
CA PRO A 137 -10.59 4.29 21.87
C PRO A 137 -11.29 4.46 20.52
N SER A 138 -12.04 5.55 20.33
CA SER A 138 -12.69 5.86 19.05
C SER A 138 -11.68 6.09 17.92
N ALA A 139 -10.44 6.51 18.23
CA ALA A 139 -9.38 6.61 17.24
C ALA A 139 -8.98 5.24 16.68
N ASP A 140 -8.91 4.21 17.53
CA ASP A 140 -8.62 2.84 17.12
C ASP A 140 -9.72 2.27 16.22
N ALA A 141 -10.98 2.47 16.63
CA ALA A 141 -12.13 2.04 15.85
C ALA A 141 -12.19 2.77 14.49
N GLU A 142 -11.88 4.07 14.44
CA GLU A 142 -11.87 4.84 13.19
C GLU A 142 -10.79 4.35 12.22
N VAL A 143 -9.57 4.11 12.70
CA VAL A 143 -8.45 3.58 11.90
C VAL A 143 -8.79 2.20 11.32
N ILE A 144 -9.39 1.32 12.12
CA ILE A 144 -9.83 0.00 11.67
C ILE A 144 -10.98 0.11 10.65
N SER A 145 -11.89 1.08 10.83
CA SER A 145 -13.04 1.30 9.94
C SER A 145 -12.62 1.69 8.53
N ILE A 146 -11.53 2.45 8.37
CA ILE A 146 -10.97 2.78 7.05
C ILE A 146 -10.64 1.50 6.29
N LEU A 147 -9.99 0.53 6.92
CA LEU A 147 -9.65 -0.74 6.27
C LEU A 147 -10.89 -1.56 5.92
N ALA A 148 -11.84 -1.68 6.85
CA ALA A 148 -13.07 -2.41 6.62
C ALA A 148 -13.84 -1.87 5.40
N LEU A 149 -14.02 -0.55 5.32
CA LEU A 149 -14.66 0.11 4.17
C LEU A 149 -13.84 0.02 2.89
N TYR A 150 -12.51 0.04 3.00
CA TYR A 150 -11.63 -0.09 1.84
C TYR A 150 -11.76 -1.47 1.20
N PHE A 151 -11.72 -2.53 2.01
CA PHE A 151 -11.88 -3.90 1.53
C PHE A 151 -13.27 -4.15 0.95
N ASP A 152 -14.32 -3.64 1.61
CA ASP A 152 -15.70 -3.69 1.08
C ASP A 152 -15.82 -2.96 -0.27
N LYS A 153 -15.24 -1.75 -0.38
CA LYS A 153 -15.22 -0.98 -1.63
C LYS A 153 -14.52 -1.71 -2.77
N LEU A 154 -13.46 -2.46 -2.48
CA LEU A 154 -12.75 -3.29 -3.45
C LEU A 154 -13.46 -4.63 -3.73
N GLY A 155 -14.53 -4.96 -2.99
CA GLY A 155 -15.25 -6.22 -3.11
C GLY A 155 -14.52 -7.43 -2.53
N ILE A 156 -13.50 -7.20 -1.69
CA ILE A 156 -12.69 -8.25 -1.06
C ILE A 156 -13.51 -8.93 0.04
N LYS A 157 -13.60 -10.27 -0.01
CA LYS A 157 -14.28 -11.11 0.97
C LYS A 157 -13.30 -12.02 1.70
N ASN A 158 -13.77 -12.78 2.70
CA ASN A 158 -12.99 -13.78 3.44
C ASN A 158 -11.69 -13.22 4.05
N LEU A 159 -11.75 -11.97 4.51
CA LEU A 159 -10.68 -11.26 5.17
C LEU A 159 -11.13 -10.96 6.60
N ASP A 160 -10.56 -11.66 7.57
CA ASP A 160 -10.97 -11.56 8.97
C ASP A 160 -10.13 -10.50 9.70
N LEU A 161 -10.79 -9.64 10.48
CA LEU A 161 -10.13 -8.78 11.46
C LEU A 161 -9.80 -9.60 12.71
N ASN A 162 -8.51 -9.77 12.99
CA ASN A 162 -8.01 -10.32 14.24
C ASN A 162 -7.43 -9.19 15.09
N ILE A 163 -7.90 -9.05 16.33
CA ILE A 163 -7.57 -7.94 17.21
C ILE A 163 -7.06 -8.43 18.57
N ASN A 164 -6.12 -7.70 19.16
CA ASN A 164 -5.56 -7.98 20.48
C ASN A 164 -5.18 -6.68 21.20
N SER A 165 -4.84 -6.77 22.48
CA SER A 165 -4.15 -5.71 23.22
C SER A 165 -2.85 -6.24 23.82
N ILE A 166 -1.75 -5.51 23.58
CA ILE A 166 -0.45 -5.79 24.19
C ILE A 166 -0.16 -4.89 25.41
N GLY A 167 -1.18 -4.16 25.89
CA GLY A 167 -1.10 -3.33 27.08
C GLY A 167 -0.08 -2.16 26.99
N CYS A 168 0.17 -1.52 28.12
CA CYS A 168 1.14 -0.44 28.25
C CYS A 168 2.54 -0.97 28.64
N PRO A 169 3.59 -0.12 28.68
CA PRO A 169 4.93 -0.54 29.12
C PRO A 169 4.96 -1.25 30.49
N GLU A 170 4.09 -0.88 31.43
CA GLU A 170 4.00 -1.54 32.74
C GLU A 170 3.42 -2.96 32.64
N CYS A 171 2.37 -3.13 31.83
CA CYS A 171 1.79 -4.45 31.53
C CYS A 171 2.85 -5.38 30.92
N ARG A 172 3.59 -4.86 29.93
CA ARG A 172 4.64 -5.62 29.24
C ARG A 172 5.77 -6.02 30.18
N ARG A 173 6.16 -5.15 31.12
CA ARG A 173 7.17 -5.47 32.14
C ARG A 173 6.73 -6.61 33.05
N ALA A 174 5.52 -6.51 33.61
CA ALA A 174 4.97 -7.56 34.48
C ALA A 174 4.81 -8.89 33.75
N TYR A 175 4.33 -8.83 32.50
CA TYR A 175 4.15 -10.01 31.66
C TYR A 175 5.48 -10.66 31.25
N ASN A 176 6.52 -9.88 30.97
CA ASN A 176 7.85 -10.43 30.64
C ASN A 176 8.40 -11.28 31.78
N GLU A 177 8.23 -10.86 33.04
CA GLU A 177 8.63 -11.68 34.19
C GLU A 177 7.80 -12.97 34.30
N LEU A 178 6.49 -12.89 34.07
CA LEU A 178 5.61 -14.05 34.03
C LEU A 178 6.02 -15.05 32.93
N LEU A 179 6.28 -14.55 31.73
CA LEU A 179 6.68 -15.35 30.57
C LEU A 179 8.08 -15.96 30.77
N LYS A 180 9.03 -15.20 31.33
CA LYS A 180 10.36 -15.73 31.68
C LYS A 180 10.24 -16.88 32.68
N ASN A 181 9.42 -16.72 33.73
CA ASN A 181 9.19 -17.79 34.70
C ASN A 181 8.56 -19.03 34.05
N TYR A 182 7.60 -18.85 33.13
CA TYR A 182 6.99 -19.96 32.39
C TYR A 182 7.98 -20.70 31.46
N LEU A 183 8.93 -19.96 30.85
CA LEU A 183 9.88 -20.49 29.86
C LEU A 183 11.20 -20.99 30.47
N LYS A 184 11.54 -20.61 31.70
CA LYS A 184 12.85 -20.86 32.31
C LYS A 184 13.32 -22.32 32.21
N ASP A 185 12.43 -23.28 32.47
CA ASP A 185 12.76 -24.71 32.44
C ASP A 185 12.57 -25.36 31.05
N LYS A 186 12.12 -24.57 30.06
CA LYS A 186 11.81 -25.03 28.70
C LYS A 186 12.76 -24.46 27.64
N ILE A 187 13.42 -23.35 27.97
CA ILE A 187 14.18 -22.53 27.01
C ILE A 187 15.36 -23.28 26.37
N ASP A 188 16.00 -24.19 27.11
CA ASP A 188 17.13 -24.99 26.61
C ASP A 188 16.74 -25.88 25.42
N GLY A 189 15.48 -26.31 25.38
CA GLY A 189 14.90 -27.12 24.30
C GLY A 189 14.38 -26.32 23.10
N MET A 190 14.43 -24.98 23.16
CA MET A 190 13.96 -24.10 22.08
C MET A 190 15.09 -23.77 21.08
N CYS A 191 14.75 -23.13 19.96
CA CYS A 191 15.74 -22.72 18.97
C CYS A 191 16.66 -21.60 19.50
N ASP A 192 17.86 -21.46 18.93
CA ASP A 192 18.88 -20.52 19.41
C ASP A 192 18.40 -19.07 19.40
N THR A 193 17.59 -18.68 18.40
CA THR A 193 16.98 -17.35 18.35
C THR A 193 16.02 -17.11 19.52
N CYS A 194 15.28 -18.12 19.98
CA CYS A 194 14.42 -17.98 21.17
C CYS A 194 15.25 -17.87 22.45
N LYS A 195 16.37 -18.59 22.54
CA LYS A 195 17.31 -18.47 23.67
C LYS A 195 17.84 -17.04 23.79
N GLU A 196 18.24 -16.41 22.68
CA GLU A 196 18.65 -15.00 22.68
C GLU A 196 17.50 -14.04 23.04
N ARG A 197 16.29 -14.30 22.52
CA ARG A 197 15.09 -13.49 22.79
C ARG A 197 14.64 -13.58 24.25
N PHE A 198 14.93 -14.68 24.94
CA PHE A 198 14.54 -14.87 26.34
C PHE A 198 15.11 -13.78 27.24
N ASP A 199 16.34 -13.34 27.00
CA ASP A 199 16.96 -12.28 27.81
C ASP A 199 16.56 -10.89 27.32
N ARG A 200 16.52 -10.67 26.01
CA ARG A 200 16.31 -9.34 25.39
C ARG A 200 14.86 -8.92 25.28
N ASN A 201 13.99 -9.78 24.74
CA ASN A 201 12.59 -9.48 24.47
C ASN A 201 11.74 -10.78 24.44
N PRO A 202 11.35 -11.31 25.62
CA PRO A 202 10.66 -12.60 25.74
C PRO A 202 9.39 -12.73 24.90
N MET A 203 8.62 -11.65 24.73
CA MET A 203 7.38 -11.69 23.95
C MET A 203 7.59 -12.12 22.50
N ARG A 204 8.77 -11.88 21.93
CA ARG A 204 9.13 -12.30 20.55
C ARG A 204 9.26 -13.80 20.39
N ILE A 205 9.28 -14.55 21.48
CA ILE A 205 9.27 -16.02 21.46
C ILE A 205 7.89 -16.53 21.03
N ILE A 206 6.82 -15.79 21.33
CA ILE A 206 5.42 -16.17 20.99
C ILE A 206 5.21 -16.26 19.48
N ASP A 207 5.88 -15.41 18.69
CA ASP A 207 5.78 -15.38 17.22
C ASP A 207 6.80 -16.30 16.52
N CYS A 208 7.59 -17.10 17.25
CA CYS A 208 8.58 -17.97 16.65
C CYS A 208 7.94 -18.99 15.69
N LYS A 209 8.43 -19.14 14.46
CA LYS A 209 7.84 -20.11 13.50
C LYS A 209 8.38 -21.54 13.60
N ASP A 210 9.30 -21.80 14.54
CA ASP A 210 9.82 -23.15 14.78
C ASP A 210 8.76 -24.01 15.48
N GLU A 211 8.47 -25.20 14.94
CA GLU A 211 7.43 -26.10 15.45
C GLU A 211 7.65 -26.51 16.90
N LYS A 212 8.90 -26.72 17.33
CA LYS A 212 9.22 -27.07 18.71
C LYS A 212 8.91 -25.89 19.62
N CYS A 213 9.31 -24.69 19.22
CA CYS A 213 9.00 -23.48 19.97
C CYS A 213 7.48 -23.23 20.04
N GLN A 214 6.76 -23.41 18.94
CA GLN A 214 5.31 -23.26 18.87
C GLN A 214 4.58 -24.22 19.83
N SER A 215 5.04 -25.46 19.94
CA SER A 215 4.47 -26.42 20.90
C SER A 215 4.64 -25.96 22.36
N VAL A 216 5.74 -25.28 22.68
CA VAL A 216 6.04 -24.76 24.03
C VAL A 216 5.21 -23.53 24.37
N VAL A 217 5.08 -22.59 23.42
CA VAL A 217 4.37 -21.32 23.65
C VAL A 217 2.86 -21.43 23.56
N LYS A 218 2.33 -22.53 23.01
CA LYS A 218 0.89 -22.76 22.87
C LYS A 218 0.14 -22.61 24.21
N ASP A 219 0.74 -23.09 25.29
CA ASP A 219 0.17 -23.04 26.63
C ASP A 219 0.74 -21.89 27.49
N ALA A 220 1.45 -20.95 26.88
CA ALA A 220 1.97 -19.78 27.58
C ALA A 220 0.82 -18.88 28.07
N PRO A 221 0.98 -18.21 29.23
CA PRO A 221 0.01 -17.22 29.68
C PRO A 221 -0.15 -16.14 28.61
N ALA A 222 -1.38 -15.69 28.33
CA ALA A 222 -1.61 -14.67 27.32
C ALA A 222 -1.52 -13.27 27.93
N LEU A 223 -0.78 -12.37 27.28
CA LEU A 223 -0.62 -10.97 27.72
C LEU A 223 -1.96 -10.27 27.95
N LEU A 224 -2.95 -10.51 27.08
CA LEU A 224 -4.29 -9.93 27.18
C LEU A 224 -4.98 -10.21 28.53
N ASP A 225 -4.69 -11.36 29.15
CA ASP A 225 -5.29 -11.74 30.44
C ASP A 225 -4.59 -11.09 31.65
N HIS A 226 -3.48 -10.37 31.40
CA HIS A 226 -2.60 -9.78 32.42
C HIS A 226 -2.35 -8.27 32.21
N ILE A 227 -3.16 -7.59 31.40
CA ILE A 227 -3.09 -6.13 31.25
C ILE A 227 -3.74 -5.40 32.43
N CYS A 228 -3.31 -4.16 32.69
CA CYS A 228 -3.87 -3.31 33.75
C CYS A 228 -5.31 -2.87 33.44
N ALA A 229 -6.01 -2.36 34.47
CA ALA A 229 -7.40 -1.91 34.37
C ALA A 229 -7.62 -0.90 33.22
N ASP A 230 -6.77 0.12 33.12
CA ASP A 230 -6.87 1.15 32.07
C ASP A 230 -6.75 0.57 30.65
N CYS A 231 -5.83 -0.39 30.45
CA CYS A 231 -5.66 -1.04 29.15
C CYS A 231 -6.82 -1.98 28.83
N LYS A 232 -7.41 -2.62 29.85
CA LYS A 232 -8.59 -3.46 29.71
C LYS A 232 -9.82 -2.63 29.32
N GLU A 233 -10.08 -1.54 30.04
CA GLU A 233 -11.17 -0.60 29.74
C GLU A 233 -11.03 -0.01 28.33
N HIS A 234 -9.81 0.41 27.95
CA HIS A 234 -9.54 0.89 26.59
C HIS A 234 -9.86 -0.17 25.54
N PHE A 235 -9.39 -1.41 25.72
CA PHE A 235 -9.63 -2.49 24.77
C PHE A 235 -11.11 -2.86 24.66
N GLU A 236 -11.81 -3.03 25.79
CA GLU A 236 -13.24 -3.30 25.82
C GLU A 236 -14.04 -2.20 25.08
N SER A 237 -13.67 -0.93 25.27
CA SER A 237 -14.29 0.18 24.55
C SER A 237 -14.04 0.15 23.04
N VAL A 238 -12.86 -0.29 22.58
CA VAL A 238 -12.60 -0.53 21.14
C VAL A 238 -13.56 -1.59 20.62
N LEU A 239 -13.70 -2.72 21.32
CA LEU A 239 -14.57 -3.83 20.91
C LEU A 239 -16.05 -3.39 20.84
N GLU A 240 -16.53 -2.64 21.84
CA GLU A 240 -17.89 -2.08 21.84
C GLU A 240 -18.15 -1.17 20.65
N LYS A 241 -17.19 -0.28 20.33
CA LYS A 241 -17.32 0.61 19.18
C LYS A 241 -17.34 -0.15 17.86
N LEU A 242 -16.46 -1.13 17.67
CA LEU A 242 -16.47 -1.99 16.47
C LEU A 242 -17.79 -2.75 16.32
N ASN A 243 -18.33 -3.30 17.42
CA ASN A 243 -19.64 -3.93 17.45
C ASN A 243 -20.77 -2.95 17.06
N SER A 244 -20.72 -1.71 17.56
CA SER A 244 -21.77 -0.71 17.28
C SER A 244 -21.88 -0.32 15.80
N ILE A 245 -20.78 -0.40 15.05
CA ILE A 245 -20.73 -0.10 13.61
C ILE A 245 -20.77 -1.36 12.74
N GLY A 246 -20.90 -2.54 13.35
CA GLY A 246 -21.08 -3.82 12.65
C GLY A 246 -19.82 -4.38 11.99
N ILE A 247 -18.62 -4.05 12.49
CA ILE A 247 -17.37 -4.67 12.01
C ILE A 247 -17.12 -5.96 12.79
N PRO A 248 -17.20 -7.15 12.15
CA PRO A 248 -16.89 -8.40 12.82
C PRO A 248 -15.39 -8.52 13.10
N PHE A 249 -15.04 -9.08 14.26
CA PHE A 249 -13.65 -9.32 14.64
C PHE A 249 -13.52 -10.62 15.44
N ASN A 250 -12.30 -11.18 15.45
CA ASN A 250 -11.89 -12.25 16.35
C ASN A 250 -10.84 -11.70 17.33
N ILE A 251 -10.92 -12.11 18.59
CA ILE A 251 -9.86 -11.83 19.56
C ILE A 251 -8.77 -12.89 19.38
N ASP A 252 -7.59 -12.47 18.92
CA ASP A 252 -6.42 -13.34 18.76
C ASP A 252 -5.32 -12.95 19.74
N LYS A 253 -5.20 -13.72 20.83
CA LYS A 253 -4.22 -13.47 21.89
C LYS A 253 -2.76 -13.68 21.45
N GLY A 254 -2.53 -14.30 20.28
CA GLY A 254 -1.20 -14.58 19.73
C GLY A 254 -0.55 -13.39 19.02
N ILE A 255 -1.28 -12.29 18.78
CA ILE A 255 -0.72 -11.12 18.09
C ILE A 255 0.24 -10.37 19.03
N VAL A 256 1.55 -10.44 18.73
CA VAL A 256 2.62 -9.69 19.43
C VAL A 256 3.36 -8.66 18.56
N ARG A 257 3.05 -8.61 17.25
CA ARG A 257 3.56 -7.71 16.19
C ARG A 257 5.09 -7.61 16.04
N GLY A 258 5.47 -7.18 14.83
CA GLY A 258 6.85 -7.11 14.36
C GLY A 258 7.69 -5.95 14.90
N LEU A 259 7.08 -4.96 15.56
CA LEU A 259 7.67 -3.65 15.89
C LEU A 259 7.49 -3.36 17.39
N ASP A 260 8.54 -2.91 18.06
CA ASP A 260 8.53 -2.81 19.54
C ASP A 260 7.77 -1.58 20.06
N TYR A 261 7.54 -0.59 19.19
CA TYR A 261 6.85 0.66 19.51
C TYR A 261 5.35 0.49 19.83
N TYR A 262 4.76 -0.66 19.52
CA TYR A 262 3.32 -0.85 19.73
C TYR A 262 2.96 -0.84 21.22
N THR A 263 1.75 -0.39 21.50
CA THR A 263 1.11 -0.33 22.82
C THR A 263 -0.39 -0.56 22.65
N ARG A 264 -1.07 -1.10 23.66
CA ARG A 264 -2.52 -1.31 23.67
C ARG A 264 -2.98 -2.07 22.41
N THR A 265 -3.93 -1.53 21.65
CA THR A 265 -4.52 -2.16 20.46
C THR A 265 -3.48 -2.56 19.43
N VAL A 266 -3.54 -3.81 18.99
CA VAL A 266 -2.89 -4.31 17.78
C VAL A 266 -3.89 -5.11 16.97
N PHE A 267 -3.79 -5.07 15.65
CA PHE A 267 -4.72 -5.80 14.80
C PHE A 267 -4.10 -6.21 13.47
N GLU A 268 -4.69 -7.23 12.87
CA GLU A 268 -4.34 -7.74 11.55
C GLU A 268 -5.59 -8.08 10.77
N PHE A 269 -5.57 -7.81 9.46
CA PHE A 269 -6.55 -8.36 8.52
C PHE A 269 -5.92 -9.57 7.84
N VAL A 270 -6.47 -10.75 8.08
CA VAL A 270 -5.91 -12.04 7.66
C VAL A 270 -6.81 -12.69 6.62
N SER A 271 -6.23 -12.96 5.45
CA SER A 271 -6.89 -13.63 4.34
C SER A 271 -6.97 -15.12 4.58
N LYS A 272 -8.15 -15.69 4.36
CA LYS A 272 -8.34 -17.15 4.28
C LYS A 272 -7.90 -17.74 2.93
N ASN A 273 -7.63 -16.89 1.94
CA ASN A 273 -7.35 -17.31 0.56
C ASN A 273 -5.83 -17.45 0.28
N ILE A 274 -4.97 -16.72 0.98
CA ILE A 274 -3.52 -16.66 0.74
C ILE A 274 -2.73 -17.46 1.79
N GLY A 275 -2.90 -18.78 1.84
CA GLY A 275 -2.01 -19.73 2.53
C GLY A 275 -1.56 -19.38 3.97
N SER A 276 -0.44 -19.96 4.42
CA SER A 276 0.05 -19.83 5.82
C SER A 276 0.67 -18.47 6.19
N GLN A 277 0.60 -17.46 5.31
CA GLN A 277 1.07 -16.09 5.57
C GLN A 277 0.02 -15.05 5.16
N GLY A 278 -1.22 -15.27 5.62
CA GLY A 278 -2.42 -14.56 5.16
C GLY A 278 -2.55 -13.09 5.58
N THR A 279 -1.67 -12.50 6.39
CA THR A 279 -1.81 -11.10 6.81
C THR A 279 -1.70 -10.15 5.61
N VAL A 280 -2.78 -9.47 5.26
CA VAL A 280 -2.82 -8.48 4.18
C VAL A 280 -2.48 -7.09 4.72
N CYS A 281 -3.00 -6.75 5.90
CA CYS A 281 -2.77 -5.49 6.60
C CYS A 281 -2.45 -5.74 8.07
N GLY A 282 -1.66 -4.87 8.68
CA GLY A 282 -1.55 -4.84 10.13
C GLY A 282 -1.34 -3.43 10.65
N GLY A 283 -1.76 -3.20 11.90
CA GLY A 283 -1.72 -1.90 12.53
C GLY A 283 -1.83 -2.01 14.04
N GLY A 284 -1.93 -0.85 14.68
CA GLY A 284 -2.03 -0.75 16.12
C GLY A 284 -1.64 0.61 16.65
N ARG A 285 -1.82 0.77 17.96
CA ARG A 285 -1.51 1.97 18.72
C ARG A 285 -0.05 1.98 19.16
N TYR A 286 0.58 3.14 19.24
CA TYR A 286 2.02 3.31 19.49
C TYR A 286 2.31 4.56 20.31
N ASP A 287 1.63 4.74 21.45
CA ASP A 287 1.59 6.00 22.18
C ASP A 287 2.97 6.55 22.64
N GLY A 288 4.01 5.71 22.70
CA GLY A 288 5.37 6.10 23.09
C GLY A 288 6.27 6.57 21.94
N LEU A 289 5.93 6.27 20.69
CA LEU A 289 6.86 6.42 19.56
C LEU A 289 7.30 7.88 19.33
N VAL A 290 6.39 8.84 19.50
CA VAL A 290 6.72 10.26 19.33
C VAL A 290 7.75 10.72 20.37
N GLU A 291 7.62 10.27 21.62
CA GLU A 291 8.58 10.57 22.69
C GLU A 291 9.92 9.89 22.45
N GLU A 292 9.91 8.63 22.02
CA GLU A 292 11.13 7.87 21.66
C GLU A 292 11.93 8.52 20.53
N CYS A 293 11.24 9.21 19.60
CA CYS A 293 11.85 9.99 18.53
C CYS A 293 12.25 11.43 18.94
N GLY A 294 12.09 11.81 20.21
CA GLY A 294 12.49 13.11 20.76
C GLY A 294 11.43 14.20 20.72
N GLY A 295 10.17 13.85 20.45
CA GLY A 295 9.01 14.74 20.52
C GLY A 295 8.36 14.75 21.90
N ALA A 296 7.27 15.53 22.04
CA ALA A 296 6.44 15.49 23.24
C ALA A 296 5.57 14.22 23.26
N PRO A 297 5.27 13.65 24.45
CA PRO A 297 4.39 12.48 24.57
C PRO A 297 3.07 12.69 23.82
N THR A 298 2.85 11.86 22.79
CA THR A 298 1.72 12.03 21.85
C THR A 298 1.16 10.66 21.50
N PRO A 299 -0.11 10.38 21.82
CA PRO A 299 -0.74 9.11 21.46
C PRO A 299 -0.84 8.97 19.94
N GLY A 300 -0.71 7.75 19.43
CA GLY A 300 -0.68 7.50 17.99
C GLY A 300 -1.27 6.15 17.64
N ILE A 301 -1.99 6.06 16.54
CA ILE A 301 -2.48 4.79 15.99
C ILE A 301 -2.52 4.85 14.47
N GLY A 302 -2.18 3.74 13.84
CA GLY A 302 -2.16 3.62 12.39
C GLY A 302 -2.11 2.19 11.89
N PHE A 303 -1.96 2.06 10.58
CA PHE A 303 -1.72 0.79 9.92
C PHE A 303 -0.82 0.95 8.70
N ALA A 304 -0.27 -0.17 8.27
CA ALA A 304 0.32 -0.31 6.95
C ALA A 304 -0.24 -1.54 6.23
N LEU A 305 -0.62 -1.34 4.97
CA LEU A 305 -1.16 -2.31 4.02
C LEU A 305 -0.16 -2.51 2.89
N GLY A 306 0.27 -3.76 2.66
CA GLY A 306 1.15 -4.09 1.53
C GLY A 306 0.38 -4.15 0.21
N VAL A 307 0.71 -3.29 -0.75
CA VAL A 307 -0.04 -3.16 -2.01
C VAL A 307 0.08 -4.42 -2.87
N GLU A 308 1.25 -5.04 -2.90
CA GLU A 308 1.43 -6.29 -3.65
C GLU A 308 0.59 -7.43 -3.07
N ARG A 309 0.44 -7.49 -1.73
CA ARG A 309 -0.43 -8.49 -1.08
C ARG A 309 -1.90 -8.20 -1.35
N LEU A 310 -2.30 -6.93 -1.31
CA LEU A 310 -3.64 -6.50 -1.69
C LEU A 310 -3.99 -6.93 -3.13
N LEU A 311 -3.11 -6.67 -4.09
CA LEU A 311 -3.32 -7.07 -5.48
C LEU A 311 -3.34 -8.59 -5.67
N LEU A 312 -2.53 -9.33 -4.90
CA LEU A 312 -2.60 -10.79 -4.88
C LEU A 312 -3.95 -11.29 -4.33
N GLU A 313 -4.49 -10.63 -3.32
CA GLU A 313 -5.80 -10.95 -2.75
C GLU A 313 -6.91 -10.73 -3.77
N ILE A 314 -6.95 -9.55 -4.40
CA ILE A 314 -7.90 -9.20 -5.46
C ILE A 314 -7.88 -10.25 -6.58
N ARG A 315 -6.68 -10.61 -7.06
CA ARG A 315 -6.51 -11.64 -8.10
C ARG A 315 -6.98 -13.02 -7.63
N SER A 316 -6.71 -13.40 -6.38
CA SER A 316 -7.10 -14.71 -5.84
C SER A 316 -8.61 -14.90 -5.75
N GLN A 317 -9.36 -13.81 -5.61
CA GLN A 317 -10.82 -13.82 -5.58
C GLN A 317 -11.47 -13.60 -6.95
N GLY A 318 -10.68 -13.40 -8.01
CA GLY A 318 -11.20 -13.11 -9.35
C GLY A 318 -11.91 -11.76 -9.44
N ILE A 319 -11.56 -10.80 -8.56
CA ILE A 319 -12.12 -9.45 -8.60
C ILE A 319 -11.53 -8.72 -9.80
N GLU A 320 -12.40 -8.28 -10.72
CA GLU A 320 -11.98 -7.55 -11.91
C GLU A 320 -11.78 -6.07 -11.63
N ILE A 321 -10.57 -5.57 -11.91
CA ILE A 321 -10.29 -4.13 -11.90
C ILE A 321 -10.52 -3.58 -13.33
N PRO A 322 -11.24 -2.45 -13.48
CA PRO A 322 -11.46 -1.83 -14.79
C PRO A 322 -10.14 -1.56 -15.53
N LYS A 323 -10.04 -2.07 -16.76
CA LYS A 323 -8.90 -1.81 -17.64
C LYS A 323 -8.92 -0.37 -18.17
N PRO A 324 -7.77 0.21 -18.53
CA PRO A 324 -7.73 1.50 -19.22
C PRO A 324 -8.53 1.45 -20.51
N GLU A 325 -9.17 2.57 -20.85
CA GLU A 325 -9.85 2.68 -22.13
C GLU A 325 -8.87 2.57 -23.29
N ALA A 326 -9.32 1.89 -24.35
CA ALA A 326 -8.58 1.86 -25.61
C ALA A 326 -8.56 3.26 -26.26
N PRO A 327 -7.57 3.57 -27.12
CA PRO A 327 -7.48 4.85 -27.80
C PRO A 327 -8.77 5.18 -28.55
N ASP A 328 -9.22 6.43 -28.45
CA ASP A 328 -10.43 6.88 -29.13
C ASP A 328 -10.25 6.84 -30.65
N ILE A 329 -9.06 7.19 -31.14
CA ILE A 329 -8.77 7.18 -32.57
C ILE A 329 -7.30 6.88 -32.88
N TYR A 330 -7.08 6.16 -33.97
CA TYR A 330 -5.80 6.09 -34.66
C TYR A 330 -5.83 6.91 -35.95
N ILE A 331 -4.83 7.77 -36.15
CA ILE A 331 -4.67 8.58 -37.36
C ILE A 331 -3.44 8.14 -38.15
N GLY A 332 -3.68 7.81 -39.41
CA GLY A 332 -2.69 7.41 -40.39
C GLY A 332 -2.54 8.41 -41.52
N SER A 333 -1.40 8.41 -42.21
CA SER A 333 -1.18 9.24 -43.41
C SER A 333 -0.45 8.50 -44.52
N ILE A 334 -0.69 8.92 -45.76
CA ILE A 334 0.04 8.52 -46.96
C ILE A 334 0.52 9.79 -47.66
N GLY A 335 1.84 10.01 -47.70
CA GLY A 335 2.43 11.22 -48.28
C GLY A 335 2.69 12.34 -47.26
N ASN A 336 3.50 13.31 -47.67
CA ASN A 336 4.01 14.35 -46.77
C ASN A 336 2.94 15.40 -46.43
N LYS A 337 2.06 15.78 -47.37
CA LYS A 337 1.01 16.76 -47.09
C LYS A 337 0.01 16.20 -46.08
N ALA A 338 -0.47 14.97 -46.30
CA ALA A 338 -1.30 14.25 -45.33
C ALA A 338 -0.64 14.12 -43.95
N GLY A 339 0.66 13.84 -43.91
CA GLY A 339 1.41 13.78 -42.65
C GLY A 339 1.31 15.07 -41.82
N LEU A 340 1.48 16.24 -42.44
CA LEU A 340 1.36 17.53 -41.76
C LEU A 340 -0.05 17.79 -41.22
N VAL A 341 -1.08 17.39 -41.98
CA VAL A 341 -2.48 17.52 -41.53
C VAL A 341 -2.78 16.57 -40.37
N CYS A 342 -2.32 15.31 -40.46
CA CYS A 342 -2.46 14.34 -39.37
C CYS A 342 -1.73 14.78 -38.09
N GLU A 343 -0.59 15.46 -38.20
CA GLU A 343 0.10 16.09 -37.05
C GLU A 343 -0.81 17.11 -36.36
N LYS A 344 -1.37 18.04 -37.13
CA LYS A 344 -2.26 19.09 -36.63
C LYS A 344 -3.52 18.49 -36.00
N LEU A 345 -4.18 17.54 -36.67
CA LEU A 345 -5.39 16.88 -36.17
C LEU A 345 -5.13 16.12 -34.86
N ALA A 346 -4.03 15.35 -34.80
CA ALA A 346 -3.68 14.62 -33.59
C ALA A 346 -3.43 15.57 -32.40
N TRP A 347 -2.76 16.71 -32.62
CA TRP A 347 -2.58 17.73 -31.60
C TRP A 347 -3.91 18.32 -31.12
N GLN A 348 -4.79 18.70 -32.05
CA GLN A 348 -6.10 19.28 -31.72
C GLN A 348 -6.98 18.30 -30.93
N LEU A 349 -7.03 17.03 -31.35
CA LEU A 349 -7.79 15.98 -30.68
C LEU A 349 -7.30 15.73 -29.25
N ARG A 350 -5.98 15.62 -29.06
CA ARG A 350 -5.38 15.47 -27.73
C ARG A 350 -5.70 16.67 -26.84
N GLY A 351 -5.67 17.89 -27.40
CA GLY A 351 -6.06 19.11 -26.70
C GLY A 351 -7.54 19.16 -26.27
N GLN A 352 -8.39 18.28 -26.82
CA GLN A 352 -9.80 18.11 -26.46
C GLN A 352 -10.02 16.83 -25.62
N ASN A 353 -9.00 16.35 -24.92
CA ASN A 353 -9.03 15.12 -24.11
C ASN A 353 -9.41 13.85 -24.90
N ILE A 354 -9.18 13.82 -26.22
CA ILE A 354 -9.36 12.62 -27.04
C ILE A 354 -8.03 11.85 -27.11
N THR A 355 -8.06 10.57 -26.78
CA THR A 355 -6.87 9.71 -26.84
C THR A 355 -6.58 9.36 -28.30
N CYS A 356 -5.71 10.15 -28.94
CA CYS A 356 -5.33 9.98 -30.34
C CYS A 356 -3.91 9.41 -30.48
N ILE A 357 -3.79 8.23 -31.09
CA ILE A 357 -2.51 7.67 -31.55
C ILE A 357 -2.34 8.01 -33.03
N LYS A 358 -1.13 8.39 -33.45
CA LYS A 358 -0.83 8.65 -34.87
C LYS A 358 0.29 7.77 -35.36
N ASP A 359 0.32 7.52 -36.67
CA ASP A 359 1.50 6.88 -37.26
C ASP A 359 2.73 7.79 -37.12
N ILE A 360 3.82 7.19 -36.68
CA ILE A 360 5.13 7.84 -36.55
C ILE A 360 6.25 6.95 -37.11
N MET A 361 5.91 5.81 -37.70
CA MET A 361 6.87 4.85 -38.24
C MET A 361 6.88 4.82 -39.78
N GLY A 362 6.13 5.69 -40.44
CA GLY A 362 6.03 5.71 -41.91
C GLY A 362 5.48 4.39 -42.45
N ARG A 363 4.49 3.81 -41.77
CA ARG A 363 3.95 2.48 -42.07
C ARG A 363 3.14 2.53 -43.37
N SER A 364 3.07 1.40 -44.08
CA SER A 364 2.09 1.23 -45.16
C SER A 364 0.67 1.19 -44.61
N ILE A 365 -0.34 1.50 -45.43
CA ILE A 365 -1.77 1.51 -45.05
C ILE A 365 -2.18 0.21 -44.33
N LYS A 366 -1.82 -0.94 -44.89
CA LYS A 366 -2.12 -2.25 -44.30
C LYS A 366 -1.49 -2.42 -42.92
N ALA A 367 -0.25 -1.94 -42.75
CA ALA A 367 0.44 -1.99 -41.46
C ALA A 367 -0.13 -0.98 -40.45
N GLN A 368 -0.58 0.19 -40.91
CA GLN A 368 -1.29 1.18 -40.08
C GLN A 368 -2.62 0.60 -39.56
N MET A 369 -3.45 0.03 -40.43
CA MET A 369 -4.72 -0.64 -40.05
C MET A 369 -4.49 -1.78 -39.05
N LYS A 370 -3.49 -2.64 -39.31
CA LYS A 370 -3.14 -3.75 -38.40
C LYS A 370 -2.64 -3.25 -37.05
N TYR A 371 -1.88 -2.16 -37.03
CA TYR A 371 -1.41 -1.57 -35.78
C TYR A 371 -2.57 -0.96 -34.98
N ALA A 372 -3.47 -0.23 -35.65
CA ALA A 372 -4.67 0.35 -35.03
C ALA A 372 -5.58 -0.71 -34.38
N ASP A 373 -5.77 -1.83 -35.07
CA ASP A 373 -6.49 -3.00 -34.54
C ASP A 373 -5.81 -3.59 -33.30
N LYS A 374 -4.48 -3.81 -33.36
CA LYS A 374 -3.70 -4.38 -32.25
C LYS A 374 -3.71 -3.51 -30.99
N ILE A 375 -3.76 -2.19 -31.12
CA ILE A 375 -3.88 -1.26 -29.97
C ILE A 375 -5.35 -1.05 -29.53
N GLY A 376 -6.31 -1.67 -30.22
CA GLY A 376 -7.74 -1.58 -29.91
C GLY A 376 -8.37 -0.22 -30.18
N ALA A 377 -7.83 0.59 -31.10
CA ALA A 377 -8.36 1.93 -31.35
C ALA A 377 -9.84 1.87 -31.76
N LYS A 378 -10.70 2.68 -31.12
CA LYS A 378 -12.15 2.68 -31.38
C LYS A 378 -12.45 3.14 -32.82
N TYR A 379 -11.75 4.18 -33.28
CA TYR A 379 -11.86 4.70 -34.65
C TYR A 379 -10.51 4.70 -35.38
N VAL A 380 -10.58 4.63 -36.72
CA VAL A 380 -9.42 4.79 -37.60
C VAL A 380 -9.72 5.79 -38.70
N LEU A 381 -8.77 6.70 -38.92
CA LEU A 381 -8.74 7.64 -40.03
C LEU A 381 -7.39 7.53 -40.74
N ILE A 382 -7.37 7.28 -42.04
CA ILE A 382 -6.14 7.30 -42.85
C ILE A 382 -6.33 8.34 -43.95
N LEU A 383 -5.42 9.33 -43.99
CA LEU A 383 -5.48 10.42 -44.97
C LEU A 383 -4.41 10.25 -46.03
N GLY A 384 -4.79 10.35 -47.30
CA GLY A 384 -3.88 10.69 -48.38
C GLY A 384 -3.99 12.17 -48.75
N ASP A 385 -3.19 12.58 -49.74
CA ASP A 385 -3.20 13.97 -50.21
C ASP A 385 -4.57 14.35 -50.81
N ASN A 386 -5.30 13.40 -51.42
CA ASN A 386 -6.65 13.62 -51.97
C ASN A 386 -7.70 13.93 -50.88
N GLU A 387 -7.65 13.21 -49.76
CA GLU A 387 -8.56 13.42 -48.62
C GLU A 387 -8.31 14.80 -47.98
N VAL A 388 -7.04 15.22 -47.93
CA VAL A 388 -6.66 16.56 -47.48
C VAL A 388 -7.19 17.64 -48.42
N GLU A 389 -6.98 17.49 -49.73
CA GLU A 389 -7.39 18.50 -50.72
C GLU A 389 -8.91 18.62 -50.83
N SER A 390 -9.64 17.52 -50.70
CA SER A 390 -11.10 17.50 -50.76
C SER A 390 -11.80 17.83 -49.44
N ASN A 391 -11.05 17.90 -48.33
CA ASN A 391 -11.58 18.03 -46.97
C ASN A 391 -12.62 16.96 -46.61
N LYS A 392 -12.50 15.76 -47.22
CA LYS A 392 -13.39 14.63 -47.03
C LYS A 392 -12.57 13.38 -46.79
N ALA A 393 -12.96 12.60 -45.78
CA ALA A 393 -12.27 11.37 -45.43
C ALA A 393 -13.24 10.32 -44.90
N GLN A 394 -12.75 9.09 -44.82
CA GLN A 394 -13.49 7.96 -44.29
C GLN A 394 -13.06 7.65 -42.87
N LEU A 395 -13.99 7.78 -41.93
CA LEU A 395 -13.80 7.37 -40.54
C LEU A 395 -14.38 5.97 -40.35
N LYS A 396 -13.53 5.02 -40.01
CA LYS A 396 -13.92 3.64 -39.73
C LYS A 396 -14.11 3.43 -38.23
N ASP A 397 -15.24 2.87 -37.81
CA ASP A 397 -15.43 2.32 -36.46
C ASP A 397 -14.89 0.89 -36.43
N MET A 398 -13.88 0.65 -35.61
CA MET A 398 -13.22 -0.66 -35.54
C MET A 398 -14.04 -1.69 -34.76
N ARG A 399 -15.06 -1.25 -34.01
CA ARG A 399 -15.93 -2.14 -33.22
C ARG A 399 -17.03 -2.74 -34.09
N THR A 400 -17.62 -1.93 -34.97
CA THR A 400 -18.70 -2.38 -35.87
C THR A 400 -18.20 -2.76 -37.26
N GLY A 401 -17.05 -2.23 -37.67
CA GLY A 401 -16.52 -2.35 -39.02
C GLY A 401 -17.07 -1.30 -40.00
N ASP A 402 -18.03 -0.47 -39.57
CA ASP A 402 -18.67 0.52 -40.43
C ASP A 402 -17.73 1.67 -40.79
N THR A 403 -17.84 2.15 -42.01
CA THR A 403 -17.14 3.33 -42.50
C THR A 403 -18.15 4.44 -42.77
N LYS A 404 -17.86 5.66 -42.32
CA LYS A 404 -18.67 6.84 -42.60
C LYS A 404 -17.81 7.92 -43.23
N ASP A 405 -18.33 8.53 -44.29
CA ASP A 405 -17.73 9.74 -44.87
C ASP A 405 -17.93 10.91 -43.91
N ILE A 406 -16.86 11.66 -43.66
CA ILE A 406 -16.82 12.83 -42.79
C ILE A 406 -16.08 13.97 -43.48
N ASN A 407 -16.39 15.19 -43.06
CA ASN A 407 -15.53 16.34 -43.31
C ASN A 407 -14.50 16.45 -42.17
N LEU A 408 -13.22 16.72 -42.49
CA LEU A 408 -12.15 16.76 -41.47
C LEU A 408 -12.42 17.83 -40.41
N ASP A 409 -13.03 18.95 -40.78
CA ASP A 409 -13.38 20.04 -39.87
C ASP A 409 -14.37 19.60 -38.78
N THR A 410 -15.15 18.54 -39.03
CA THR A 410 -16.16 18.02 -38.11
C THR A 410 -15.65 16.89 -37.21
N LEU A 411 -14.43 16.38 -37.46
CA LEU A 411 -13.90 15.19 -36.77
C LEU A 411 -13.83 15.40 -35.25
N ILE A 412 -13.33 16.55 -34.82
CA ILE A 412 -13.11 16.87 -33.41
C ILE A 412 -14.45 16.91 -32.67
N ASP A 413 -15.39 17.72 -33.15
CA ASP A 413 -16.73 17.84 -32.56
C ASP A 413 -17.45 16.49 -32.45
N ARG A 414 -17.27 15.65 -33.46
CA ARG A 414 -17.88 14.32 -33.52
C ARG A 414 -17.30 13.38 -32.47
N LEU A 415 -16.00 13.40 -32.26
CA LEU A 415 -15.34 12.57 -31.24
C LEU A 415 -15.59 13.08 -29.83
N VAL A 416 -15.65 14.40 -29.63
CA VAL A 416 -15.98 15.01 -28.34
C VAL A 416 -17.41 14.65 -27.93
N LYS A 417 -18.39 14.76 -28.84
CA LYS A 417 -19.80 14.39 -28.56
C LYS A 417 -20.00 12.91 -28.24
N ASN A 418 -19.14 12.03 -28.74
CA ASN A 418 -19.22 10.59 -28.46
C ASN A 418 -18.52 10.19 -27.15
N LYS A 419 -17.76 11.11 -26.54
CA LYS A 419 -17.00 10.86 -25.30
C LYS A 419 -17.66 11.48 -24.06
N ALA A 420 -18.38 12.59 -24.23
CA ALA A 420 -19.29 13.14 -23.22
C ALA A 420 -20.51 12.23 -23.05
#